data_AF-A0A9N9YZB7-F1
#
_entry.id   AF-A0A9N9YZB7-F1
#
_cell.length_a   1.000
_cell.length_b   1.000
_cell.length_c   1.000
_cell.angle_alpha   90.00
_cell.angle_beta   90.00
_cell.angle_gamma   90.00
#
_symmetry.space_group_name_H-M   'P 1'
#
loop_
_entity.id
_entity.type
_entity.pdbx_description
1 polymer ?
#
loop_
_entity_poly.entity_id
_entity_poly.type
_entity_poly.pdbx_seq_one_letter_code
_entity_poly.pdbx_strand_id
1 'polypeptide(L)'
;MASPSKQSRNWRTMMNTEMRSTISRGWPSSLKCSVAPVSMTINSDGIYCQRADIQQPEELFAKAKNWLEVIQNAPPDEIQDVVTKEIQESMIRAIYGSNQIERAGLNLDNTIHLCRQILNGEDVRPIDERDSKCQSALLELYRRDPTLRNLPSQDVLRSRNEVVQHAKAFHFLIHAFVVEKQDLTESLIKETHRILAKGVPITDSDGPDVQPDEYGGIYRTVVVGAGTTNFTVPKFVPAKMTEMCDNLKQELEDAERNKAIDPFSTASKYSLEFVQIHPFMDGNGRMCRMILNAILCRYAGVVVPIGEQAEEREEYMQIKRESSQKMEGHGDYATFVLGRATRRIREMKKKLSGKKMKA
;
A
#
# COMPACT_ATOMS: atom_id res chain seq x y z
N MET A 1 -4.97 -16.47 -33.58
CA MET A 1 -4.52 -16.78 -32.21
C MET A 1 -3.34 -15.88 -31.88
N ALA A 2 -3.56 -14.80 -31.13
CA ALA A 2 -2.49 -13.88 -30.77
C ALA A 2 -1.65 -14.46 -29.63
N SER A 3 -0.34 -14.56 -29.83
CA SER A 3 0.61 -14.98 -28.80
C SER A 3 0.55 -14.03 -27.60
N PRO A 4 0.61 -14.52 -26.35
CA PRO A 4 0.64 -13.65 -25.18
C PRO A 4 1.89 -12.75 -25.22
N SER A 5 1.72 -11.44 -24.98
CA SER A 5 2.80 -10.46 -24.99
C SER A 5 3.96 -10.86 -24.05
N LYS A 6 5.21 -10.48 -24.37
CA LYS A 6 6.39 -10.77 -23.52
C LYS A 6 6.20 -10.31 -22.05
N GLN A 7 5.45 -9.24 -21.80
CA GLN A 7 5.05 -8.80 -20.45
C GLN A 7 4.25 -9.87 -19.69
N SER A 8 3.35 -10.58 -20.37
CA SER A 8 2.53 -11.65 -19.79
C SER A 8 3.33 -12.93 -19.44
N ARG A 9 4.57 -13.08 -19.89
CA ARG A 9 5.46 -14.19 -19.49
C ARG A 9 6.32 -13.85 -18.28
N ASN A 10 6.68 -12.57 -18.10
CA ASN A 10 7.46 -12.12 -16.95
C ASN A 10 6.64 -12.10 -15.65
N TRP A 11 5.35 -11.73 -15.67
CA TRP A 11 4.57 -11.61 -14.42
C TRP A 11 4.39 -12.93 -13.65
N ARG A 12 4.24 -14.08 -14.34
CA ARG A 12 4.11 -15.39 -13.66
C ARG A 12 5.39 -15.76 -12.95
N THR A 13 6.52 -15.50 -13.59
CA THR A 13 7.85 -15.69 -13.00
C THR A 13 8.08 -14.73 -11.84
N MET A 14 7.61 -13.48 -11.95
CA MET A 14 7.71 -12.45 -10.89
C MET A 14 6.85 -12.78 -9.66
N MET A 15 5.62 -13.28 -9.84
CA MET A 15 4.76 -13.72 -8.74
C MET A 15 5.28 -14.98 -8.03
N ASN A 16 6.11 -15.77 -8.72
CA ASN A 16 6.76 -16.93 -8.14
C ASN A 16 8.04 -16.57 -7.36
N THR A 17 8.48 -15.30 -7.40
CA THR A 17 9.60 -14.81 -6.59
C THR A 17 9.11 -14.60 -5.16
N GLU A 18 9.63 -15.38 -4.20
CA GLU A 18 9.23 -15.26 -2.80
C GLU A 18 9.38 -13.81 -2.28
N MET A 19 8.39 -13.31 -1.54
CA MET A 19 8.47 -11.94 -1.02
C MET A 19 9.65 -11.73 -0.07
N ARG A 20 10.14 -12.79 0.59
CA ARG A 20 11.40 -12.74 1.35
C ARG A 20 12.56 -12.29 0.46
N SER A 21 12.68 -12.87 -0.74
CA SER A 21 13.72 -12.50 -1.70
C SER A 21 13.53 -11.07 -2.23
N THR A 22 12.29 -10.65 -2.46
CA THR A 22 11.91 -9.28 -2.85
C THR A 22 12.39 -8.26 -1.79
N ILE A 23 11.97 -8.43 -0.54
CA ILE A 23 12.30 -7.52 0.56
C ILE A 23 13.81 -7.50 0.85
N SER A 24 14.46 -8.67 0.84
CA SER A 24 15.89 -8.81 1.09
C SER A 24 16.77 -8.00 0.13
N ARG A 25 16.31 -7.77 -1.11
CA ARG A 25 17.04 -7.08 -2.18
C ARG A 25 16.70 -5.60 -2.29
N GLY A 26 15.46 -5.21 -2.01
CA GLY A 26 14.99 -3.83 -2.22
C GLY A 26 15.06 -2.91 -1.00
N TRP A 27 15.30 -3.45 0.20
CA TRP A 27 15.38 -2.65 1.43
C TRP A 27 16.45 -1.55 1.33
N PRO A 28 16.24 -0.34 1.92
CA PRO A 28 17.16 0.79 1.81
C PRO A 28 18.61 0.51 2.27
N SER A 29 18.87 -0.63 2.90
CA SER A 29 20.21 -1.07 3.33
C SER A 29 20.65 -2.45 2.81
N SER A 30 20.12 -2.95 1.67
CA SER A 30 20.69 -4.16 1.06
C SER A 30 22.12 -3.89 0.54
N LEU A 31 23.10 -4.28 1.35
CA LEU A 31 24.55 -4.16 1.15
C LEU A 31 25.06 -5.03 -0.01
N LYS A 32 24.61 -4.79 -1.26
CA LYS A 32 25.23 -5.29 -2.50
C LYS A 32 25.04 -4.38 -3.71
N CYS A 33 24.66 -3.12 -3.53
CA CYS A 33 24.57 -2.17 -4.64
C CYS A 33 25.73 -1.16 -4.58
N SER A 34 26.47 -1.03 -5.68
CA SER A 34 27.66 -0.17 -5.84
C SER A 34 27.34 1.33 -5.88
N VAL A 35 26.08 1.71 -5.64
CA VAL A 35 25.62 3.09 -5.55
C VAL A 35 25.47 3.40 -4.07
N ALA A 36 26.22 4.39 -3.58
CA ALA A 36 26.11 4.84 -2.21
C ALA A 36 24.62 5.06 -1.87
N PRO A 37 24.09 4.47 -0.78
CA PRO A 37 22.70 4.66 -0.40
C PRO A 37 22.44 6.16 -0.32
N VAL A 38 21.30 6.61 -0.87
CA VAL A 38 20.80 7.98 -0.71
C VAL A 38 20.95 8.31 0.77
N SER A 39 21.91 9.17 1.10
CA SER A 39 22.19 9.55 2.48
C SER A 39 20.88 10.08 3.04
N MET A 40 20.39 9.43 4.09
CA MET A 40 19.11 9.75 4.70
C MET A 40 19.20 11.07 5.46
N THR A 41 19.14 12.17 4.73
CA THR A 41 18.86 13.46 5.34
C THR A 41 17.35 13.62 5.27
N ILE A 42 16.69 13.13 6.33
CA ILE A 42 15.31 13.48 6.57
C ILE A 42 15.31 14.98 6.89
N ASN A 43 14.80 15.78 5.97
CA ASN A 43 14.66 17.22 6.16
C ASN A 43 13.24 17.48 6.65
N SER A 44 13.11 18.14 7.80
CA SER A 44 11.85 18.72 8.21
C SER A 44 11.63 19.96 7.36
N ASP A 45 10.84 19.84 6.30
CA ASP A 45 10.34 21.02 5.60
C ASP A 45 9.24 21.66 6.46
N GLY A 46 9.01 22.97 6.36
CA GLY A 46 7.97 23.69 7.13
C GLY A 46 6.51 23.32 6.80
N ILE A 47 6.29 22.14 6.20
CA ILE A 47 5.02 21.64 5.69
C ILE A 47 4.21 20.95 6.81
N TYR A 48 4.85 20.51 7.89
CA TYR A 48 4.18 19.75 8.96
C TYR A 48 3.27 20.63 9.81
N CYS A 49 2.03 20.17 10.01
CA CYS A 49 1.08 20.80 10.92
C CYS A 49 1.25 20.24 12.33
N GLN A 50 1.34 21.11 13.34
CA GLN A 50 1.38 20.71 14.74
C GLN A 50 -0.04 20.35 15.20
N ARG A 51 -0.25 19.08 15.56
CA ARG A 51 -1.49 18.64 16.23
C ARG A 51 -1.25 18.52 17.73
N ALA A 52 -2.25 18.90 18.54
CA ALA A 52 -2.13 18.99 20.00
C ALA A 52 -1.80 17.64 20.68
N ASP A 53 -2.09 16.53 20.00
CA ASP A 53 -1.89 15.14 20.41
C ASP A 53 -0.62 14.48 19.84
N ILE A 54 0.10 15.17 18.94
CA ILE A 54 1.30 14.65 18.28
C ILE A 54 2.53 15.42 18.78
N GLN A 55 3.54 14.66 19.25
CA GLN A 55 4.85 15.21 19.61
C GLN A 55 5.43 16.02 18.45
N GLN A 56 6.12 17.14 18.72
CA GLN A 56 6.61 18.06 17.68
C GLN A 56 7.27 17.30 16.51
N PRO A 57 6.86 17.54 15.25
CA PRO A 57 7.32 16.79 14.09
C PRO A 57 8.85 16.66 14.02
N GLU A 58 9.57 17.73 14.38
CA GLU A 58 11.04 17.78 14.42
C GLU A 58 11.63 16.73 15.38
N GLU A 59 11.01 16.52 16.54
CA GLU A 59 11.44 15.49 17.50
C GLU A 59 11.16 14.07 16.99
N LEU A 60 10.02 13.87 16.31
CA LEU A 60 9.69 12.59 15.69
C LEU A 60 10.68 12.25 14.58
N PHE A 61 11.05 13.24 13.77
CA PHE A 61 12.08 13.10 12.74
C PHE A 61 13.43 12.74 13.31
N ALA A 62 13.89 13.45 14.36
CA ALA A 62 15.14 13.15 15.02
C ALA A 62 15.16 11.71 15.58
N LYS A 63 14.05 11.24 16.16
CA LYS A 63 13.89 9.86 16.65
C LYS A 63 13.91 8.84 15.51
N ALA A 64 13.13 9.07 14.46
CA ALA A 64 13.05 8.19 13.30
C ALA A 64 14.43 8.04 12.64
N LYS A 65 15.12 9.17 12.40
CA LYS A 65 16.47 9.20 11.84
C LYS A 65 17.46 8.39 12.68
N ASN A 66 17.57 8.69 13.97
CA ASN A 66 18.49 7.99 14.88
C ASN A 66 18.20 6.47 14.91
N TRP A 67 16.93 6.08 14.98
CA TRP A 67 16.59 4.66 15.04
C TRP A 67 16.83 3.94 13.71
N LEU A 68 16.62 4.59 12.57
CA LEU A 68 16.96 4.04 11.27
C LEU A 68 18.48 3.88 11.13
N GLU A 69 19.29 4.85 11.58
CA GLU A 69 20.75 4.72 11.61
C GLU A 69 21.20 3.53 12.47
N VAL A 70 20.55 3.29 13.61
CA VAL A 70 20.82 2.09 14.44
C VAL A 70 20.49 0.80 13.70
N ILE A 71 19.35 0.75 12.99
CA ILE A 71 18.93 -0.43 12.21
C ILE A 71 19.89 -0.68 11.05
N GLN A 72 20.38 0.38 10.39
CA GLN A 72 21.28 0.29 9.24
C GLN A 72 22.70 -0.17 9.62
N ASN A 73 23.14 0.11 10.84
CA ASN A 73 24.48 -0.23 11.31
C ASN A 73 24.60 -1.61 11.99
N ALA A 74 23.50 -2.36 12.15
CA ALA A 74 23.53 -3.70 12.73
C ALA A 74 24.06 -4.77 11.73
N PRO A 75 24.44 -5.98 12.18
CA PRO A 75 24.94 -7.03 11.30
C PRO A 75 23.89 -7.49 10.27
N PRO A 76 24.23 -7.64 8.97
CA PRO A 76 23.27 -7.95 7.92
C PRO A 76 22.44 -9.22 8.16
N ASP A 77 23.07 -10.28 8.67
CA ASP A 77 22.44 -11.59 8.84
C ASP A 77 21.37 -11.61 9.95
N GLU A 78 21.52 -10.78 10.99
CA GLU A 78 20.53 -10.66 12.08
C GLU A 78 19.40 -9.68 11.73
N ILE A 79 19.71 -8.62 10.98
CA ILE A 79 18.71 -7.62 10.56
C ILE A 79 17.72 -8.23 9.57
N GLN A 80 18.22 -8.98 8.59
CA GLN A 80 17.45 -9.29 7.40
C GLN A 80 16.18 -10.10 7.70
N ASP A 81 16.25 -11.08 8.59
CA ASP A 81 15.07 -11.87 9.00
C ASP A 81 14.08 -11.05 9.82
N VAL A 82 14.56 -10.24 10.77
CA VAL A 82 13.72 -9.37 11.62
C VAL A 82 12.99 -8.33 10.77
N VAL A 83 13.72 -7.64 9.90
CA VAL A 83 13.19 -6.62 8.99
C VAL A 83 12.18 -7.24 8.03
N THR A 84 12.51 -8.38 7.42
CA THR A 84 11.61 -9.06 6.50
C THR A 84 10.30 -9.45 7.18
N LYS A 85 10.37 -10.04 8.38
CA LYS A 85 9.19 -10.40 9.17
C LYS A 85 8.36 -9.17 9.54
N GLU A 86 9.00 -8.07 9.92
CA GLU A 86 8.33 -6.83 10.31
C GLU A 86 7.60 -6.17 9.13
N ILE A 87 8.24 -6.12 7.96
CA ILE A 87 7.61 -5.58 6.75
C ILE A 87 6.45 -6.46 6.33
N GLN A 88 6.63 -7.78 6.30
CA GLN A 88 5.54 -8.71 5.96
C GLN A 88 4.36 -8.54 6.92
N GLU A 89 4.61 -8.47 8.23
CA GLU A 89 3.55 -8.23 9.22
C GLU A 89 2.85 -6.88 8.99
N SER A 90 3.63 -5.81 8.78
CA SER A 90 3.10 -4.47 8.52
C SER A 90 2.33 -4.39 7.19
N MET A 91 2.75 -5.13 6.15
CA MET A 91 2.01 -5.23 4.90
C MET A 91 0.65 -5.90 5.07
N ILE A 92 0.60 -7.03 5.80
CA ILE A 92 -0.66 -7.74 6.08
C ILE A 92 -1.64 -6.81 6.81
N ARG A 93 -1.15 -6.11 7.83
CA ARG A 93 -1.94 -5.14 8.60
C ARG A 93 -2.39 -3.96 7.74
N ALA A 94 -1.53 -3.45 6.86
CA ALA A 94 -1.88 -2.39 5.92
C ALA A 94 -2.96 -2.84 4.93
N ILE A 95 -2.90 -4.08 4.42
CA ILE A 95 -3.95 -4.67 3.57
C ILE A 95 -5.28 -4.75 4.33
N TYR A 96 -5.25 -5.31 5.55
CA TYR A 96 -6.42 -5.41 6.40
C TYR A 96 -7.06 -4.03 6.65
N GLY A 97 -6.30 -3.09 7.23
CA GLY A 97 -6.84 -1.78 7.59
C GLY A 97 -7.35 -1.00 6.37
N SER A 98 -6.62 -1.08 5.26
CA SER A 98 -7.03 -0.48 4.00
C SER A 98 -8.32 -1.09 3.44
N ASN A 99 -8.57 -2.39 3.58
CA ASN A 99 -9.84 -2.99 3.16
C ASN A 99 -10.97 -2.57 4.10
N GLN A 100 -10.71 -2.52 5.41
CA GLN A 100 -11.72 -2.10 6.39
C GLN A 100 -12.18 -0.65 6.22
N ILE A 101 -11.30 0.26 5.76
CA ILE A 101 -11.69 1.64 5.40
C ILE A 101 -12.76 1.65 4.30
N GLU A 102 -12.64 0.74 3.32
CA GLU A 102 -13.60 0.62 2.22
C GLU A 102 -14.78 -0.33 2.55
N ARG A 103 -14.92 -0.77 3.81
CA ARG A 103 -15.90 -1.79 4.24
C ARG A 103 -15.84 -3.08 3.43
N ALA A 104 -14.62 -3.44 3.03
CA ALA A 104 -14.30 -4.55 2.14
C ALA A 104 -13.49 -5.63 2.87
N GLY A 105 -13.32 -6.78 2.22
CA GLY A 105 -12.44 -7.85 2.68
C GLY A 105 -13.00 -8.69 3.82
N LEU A 106 -12.10 -9.31 4.58
CA LEU A 106 -12.41 -10.25 5.67
C LEU A 106 -11.85 -9.73 7.00
N ASN A 107 -12.16 -10.43 8.08
CA ASN A 107 -11.55 -10.18 9.39
C ASN A 107 -10.02 -10.35 9.36
N LEU A 108 -9.35 -9.91 10.43
CA LEU A 108 -7.89 -9.92 10.51
C LEU A 108 -7.31 -11.34 10.40
N ASP A 109 -7.92 -12.34 11.04
CA ASP A 109 -7.40 -13.71 11.05
C ASP A 109 -7.43 -14.37 9.68
N ASN A 110 -8.51 -14.19 8.92
CA ASN A 110 -8.60 -14.66 7.54
C ASN A 110 -7.65 -13.87 6.63
N THR A 111 -7.52 -12.56 6.85
CA THR A 111 -6.57 -11.72 6.11
C THR A 111 -5.13 -12.18 6.32
N ILE A 112 -4.72 -12.43 7.57
CA ILE A 112 -3.39 -12.94 7.90
C ILE A 112 -3.12 -14.28 7.20
N HIS A 113 -4.10 -15.18 7.21
CA HIS A 113 -3.95 -16.50 6.60
C HIS A 113 -3.73 -16.42 5.09
N LEU A 114 -4.63 -15.74 4.37
CA LEU A 114 -4.54 -15.60 2.91
C LEU A 114 -3.29 -14.85 2.48
N CYS A 115 -2.96 -13.74 3.16
CA CYS A 115 -1.77 -12.98 2.83
C CYS A 115 -0.49 -13.78 3.09
N ARG A 116 -0.39 -14.57 4.17
CA ARG A 116 0.79 -15.42 4.42
C ARG A 116 1.03 -16.44 3.31
N GLN A 117 -0.03 -17.08 2.82
CA GLN A 117 0.08 -18.01 1.68
C GLN A 117 0.69 -17.31 0.45
N ILE A 118 0.14 -16.15 0.09
CA ILE A 118 0.62 -15.36 -1.06
C ILE A 118 2.06 -14.91 -0.86
N LEU A 119 2.41 -14.40 0.32
CA LEU A 119 3.74 -13.89 0.64
C LEU A 119 4.81 -15.00 0.67
N ASN A 120 4.37 -16.25 0.92
CA ASN A 120 5.20 -17.46 0.85
C ASN A 120 5.27 -18.06 -0.57
N GLY A 121 4.67 -17.42 -1.58
CA GLY A 121 4.73 -17.86 -2.97
C GLY A 121 3.66 -18.89 -3.37
N GLU A 122 2.64 -19.13 -2.54
CA GLU A 122 1.53 -20.00 -2.92
C GLU A 122 0.65 -19.31 -3.98
N ASP A 123 0.22 -20.07 -5.00
CA ASP A 123 -0.68 -19.58 -6.05
C ASP A 123 -2.14 -19.54 -5.58
N VAL A 124 -2.45 -18.53 -4.77
CA VAL A 124 -3.82 -18.28 -4.27
C VAL A 124 -4.59 -17.47 -5.32
N ARG A 125 -5.47 -18.09 -6.10
CA ARG A 125 -6.25 -17.41 -7.15
C ARG A 125 -7.57 -16.84 -6.64
N PRO A 126 -8.17 -15.86 -7.34
CA PRO A 126 -9.58 -15.52 -7.18
C PRO A 126 -10.44 -16.76 -7.42
N ILE A 127 -11.52 -16.88 -6.66
CA ILE A 127 -12.47 -17.99 -6.75
C ILE A 127 -13.86 -17.40 -6.96
N ASP A 128 -14.61 -17.96 -7.91
CA ASP A 128 -16.03 -17.67 -8.13
C ASP A 128 -16.88 -18.90 -7.79
N GLU A 129 -18.21 -18.76 -7.85
CA GLU A 129 -19.15 -19.83 -7.49
C GLU A 129 -19.08 -21.05 -8.42
N ARG A 130 -18.54 -20.91 -9.64
CA ARG A 130 -18.42 -21.97 -10.64
C ARG A 130 -17.09 -22.72 -10.51
N ASP A 131 -16.15 -22.20 -9.72
CA ASP A 131 -14.86 -22.85 -9.50
C ASP A 131 -15.00 -24.13 -8.66
N SER A 132 -14.36 -25.20 -9.12
CA SER A 132 -14.25 -26.49 -8.40
C SER A 132 -13.79 -26.37 -6.93
N LYS A 133 -13.02 -25.34 -6.59
CA LYS A 133 -12.50 -25.11 -5.23
C LYS A 133 -13.42 -24.26 -4.36
N CYS A 134 -14.51 -23.72 -4.90
CA CYS A 134 -15.45 -22.84 -4.20
C CYS A 134 -15.87 -23.42 -2.84
N GLN A 135 -16.41 -24.65 -2.83
CA GLN A 135 -16.88 -25.29 -1.60
C GLN A 135 -15.77 -25.46 -0.56
N SER A 136 -14.57 -25.86 -0.99
CA SER A 136 -13.43 -26.03 -0.08
C SER A 136 -12.96 -24.71 0.54
N ALA A 137 -12.92 -23.64 -0.26
CA ALA A 137 -12.52 -22.31 0.18
C ALA A 137 -13.53 -21.73 1.18
N LEU A 138 -14.84 -21.88 0.92
CA LEU A 138 -15.89 -21.45 1.84
C LEU A 138 -15.80 -22.20 3.17
N LEU A 139 -15.64 -23.53 3.15
CA LEU A 139 -15.52 -24.33 4.37
C LEU A 139 -14.30 -23.92 5.20
N GLU A 140 -13.18 -23.59 4.58
CA GLU A 140 -12.00 -23.07 5.26
C GLU A 140 -12.28 -21.73 5.94
N LEU A 141 -12.88 -20.79 5.22
CA LEU A 141 -13.27 -19.49 5.77
C LEU A 141 -14.26 -19.63 6.93
N TYR A 142 -15.28 -20.49 6.81
CA TYR A 142 -16.30 -20.72 7.83
C TYR A 142 -15.79 -21.42 9.10
N ARG A 143 -14.70 -22.19 8.99
CA ARG A 143 -14.03 -22.77 10.16
C ARG A 143 -13.28 -21.70 10.95
N ARG A 144 -12.68 -20.73 10.26
CA ARG A 144 -11.90 -19.64 10.86
C ARG A 144 -12.79 -18.52 11.37
N ASP A 145 -13.87 -18.24 10.66
CA ASP A 145 -14.88 -17.26 11.03
C ASP A 145 -16.29 -17.83 10.81
N PRO A 146 -16.90 -18.38 11.87
CA PRO A 146 -18.24 -18.93 11.78
C PRO A 146 -19.32 -17.92 11.39
N THR A 147 -19.10 -16.62 11.61
CA THR A 147 -20.10 -15.57 11.34
C THR A 147 -20.37 -15.38 9.86
N LEU A 148 -19.40 -15.73 9.00
CA LEU A 148 -19.53 -15.69 7.54
C LEU A 148 -20.63 -16.61 7.00
N ARG A 149 -21.07 -17.63 7.76
CA ARG A 149 -22.21 -18.49 7.39
C ARG A 149 -23.53 -17.72 7.28
N ASN A 150 -23.60 -16.52 7.88
CA ASN A 150 -24.79 -15.66 7.86
C ASN A 150 -24.83 -14.75 6.62
N LEU A 151 -23.79 -14.76 5.78
CA LEU A 151 -23.67 -13.93 4.59
C LEU A 151 -23.91 -14.77 3.32
N PRO A 152 -24.38 -14.16 2.22
CA PRO A 152 -24.41 -14.80 0.92
C PRO A 152 -23.02 -15.31 0.52
N SER A 153 -22.95 -16.52 -0.05
CA SER A 153 -21.67 -17.13 -0.42
C SER A 153 -20.90 -16.30 -1.46
N GLN A 154 -21.62 -15.65 -2.37
CA GLN A 154 -21.06 -14.71 -3.34
C GLN A 154 -20.33 -13.54 -2.66
N ASP A 155 -20.90 -12.96 -1.60
CA ASP A 155 -20.29 -11.85 -0.85
C ASP A 155 -19.03 -12.32 -0.12
N VAL A 156 -19.07 -13.51 0.50
CA VAL A 156 -17.91 -14.10 1.17
C VAL A 156 -16.76 -14.35 0.19
N LEU A 157 -17.08 -14.85 -1.02
CA LEU A 157 -16.09 -15.06 -2.08
C LEU A 157 -15.55 -13.72 -2.62
N ARG A 158 -16.40 -12.70 -2.77
CA ARG A 158 -15.98 -11.35 -3.15
C ARG A 158 -15.01 -10.76 -2.11
N SER A 159 -15.37 -10.79 -0.83
CA SER A 159 -14.49 -10.38 0.29
C SER A 159 -13.17 -11.13 0.31
N ARG A 160 -13.17 -12.44 0.04
CA ARG A 160 -11.95 -13.23 -0.10
C ARG A 160 -11.10 -12.72 -1.27
N ASN A 161 -11.70 -12.50 -2.44
CA ASN A 161 -11.00 -12.04 -3.63
C ASN A 161 -10.42 -10.64 -3.42
N GLU A 162 -11.10 -9.74 -2.73
CA GLU A 162 -10.59 -8.41 -2.36
C GLU A 162 -9.31 -8.50 -1.52
N VAL A 163 -9.25 -9.40 -0.54
CA VAL A 163 -8.03 -9.64 0.25
C VAL A 163 -6.90 -10.19 -0.63
N VAL A 164 -7.19 -11.25 -1.40
CA VAL A 164 -6.20 -11.93 -2.23
C VAL A 164 -5.60 -10.98 -3.27
N GLN A 165 -6.44 -10.21 -3.95
CA GLN A 165 -6.00 -9.33 -5.03
C GLN A 165 -5.31 -8.09 -4.52
N HIS A 166 -5.71 -7.56 -3.36
CA HIS A 166 -4.98 -6.49 -2.72
C HIS A 166 -3.57 -6.95 -2.31
N ALA A 167 -3.44 -8.14 -1.70
CA ALA A 167 -2.12 -8.69 -1.37
C ALA A 167 -1.21 -8.84 -2.61
N LYS A 168 -1.77 -9.33 -3.72
CA LYS A 168 -1.03 -9.48 -4.98
C LYS A 168 -0.65 -8.15 -5.62
N ALA A 169 -1.59 -7.19 -5.67
CA ALA A 169 -1.33 -5.86 -6.23
C ALA A 169 -0.24 -5.16 -5.42
N PHE A 170 -0.30 -5.23 -4.09
CA PHE A 170 0.68 -4.59 -3.23
C PHE A 170 2.05 -5.26 -3.35
N HIS A 171 2.10 -6.59 -3.39
CA HIS A 171 3.35 -7.33 -3.65
C HIS A 171 3.98 -6.94 -5.00
N PHE A 172 3.17 -6.89 -6.07
CA PHE A 172 3.62 -6.50 -7.41
C PHE A 172 4.20 -5.08 -7.42
N LEU A 173 3.49 -4.13 -6.81
CA LEU A 173 3.94 -2.74 -6.74
C LEU A 173 5.26 -2.61 -5.96
N ILE A 174 5.37 -3.27 -4.80
CA ILE A 174 6.60 -3.28 -4.01
C ILE A 174 7.75 -3.90 -4.79
N HIS A 175 7.54 -5.02 -5.47
CA HIS A 175 8.58 -5.64 -6.28
C HIS A 175 9.06 -4.70 -7.38
N ALA A 176 8.16 -4.13 -8.18
CA ALA A 176 8.53 -3.26 -9.30
C ALA A 176 9.22 -1.96 -8.83
N PHE A 177 8.63 -1.27 -7.85
CA PHE A 177 9.09 0.07 -7.45
C PHE A 177 10.24 0.04 -6.44
N VAL A 178 10.23 -0.90 -5.49
CA VAL A 178 11.20 -0.96 -4.39
C VAL A 178 12.40 -1.83 -4.75
N VAL A 179 12.19 -2.98 -5.41
CA VAL A 179 13.25 -3.95 -5.70
C VAL A 179 13.90 -3.67 -7.05
N GLU A 180 13.09 -3.62 -8.11
CA GLU A 180 13.57 -3.37 -9.47
C GLU A 180 13.86 -1.88 -9.74
N LYS A 181 13.60 -1.02 -8.74
CA LYS A 181 13.81 0.44 -8.79
C LYS A 181 13.15 1.11 -10.02
N GLN A 182 12.06 0.54 -10.53
CA GLN A 182 11.31 1.13 -11.63
C GLN A 182 10.62 2.42 -11.18
N ASP A 183 10.38 3.31 -12.14
CA ASP A 183 9.58 4.51 -11.91
C ASP A 183 8.10 4.15 -11.71
N LEU A 184 7.40 4.94 -10.88
CA LEU A 184 5.96 4.82 -10.69
C LEU A 184 5.19 5.43 -11.88
N THR A 185 5.31 4.79 -13.04
CA THR A 185 4.65 5.23 -14.28
C THR A 185 3.15 4.94 -14.26
N GLU A 186 2.39 5.61 -15.14
CA GLU A 186 0.98 5.29 -15.37
C GLU A 186 0.77 3.81 -15.71
N SER A 187 1.69 3.20 -16.46
CA SER A 187 1.59 1.78 -16.85
C SER A 187 1.69 0.86 -15.63
N LEU A 188 2.58 1.17 -14.69
CA LEU A 188 2.75 0.41 -13.46
C LEU A 188 1.52 0.59 -12.55
N ILE A 189 0.98 1.80 -12.44
CA ILE A 189 -0.23 2.10 -11.67
C ILE A 189 -1.45 1.36 -12.26
N LYS A 190 -1.64 1.41 -13.59
CA LYS A 190 -2.73 0.71 -14.28
C LYS A 190 -2.65 -0.80 -14.12
N GLU A 191 -1.45 -1.38 -14.24
CA GLU A 191 -1.28 -2.82 -14.04
C GLU A 191 -1.52 -3.23 -12.58
N THR A 192 -1.01 -2.45 -11.63
CA THR A 192 -1.29 -2.67 -10.20
C THR A 192 -2.81 -2.64 -9.93
N HIS A 193 -3.51 -1.67 -10.51
CA HIS A 193 -4.97 -1.56 -10.38
C HIS A 193 -5.71 -2.72 -11.07
N ARG A 194 -5.25 -3.17 -12.23
CA ARG A 194 -5.80 -4.35 -12.92
C ARG A 194 -5.67 -5.61 -12.05
N ILE A 195 -4.53 -5.79 -11.39
CA ILE A 195 -4.34 -6.88 -10.41
C ILE A 195 -5.32 -6.70 -9.25
N LEU A 196 -5.45 -5.50 -8.68
CA LEU A 196 -6.38 -5.24 -7.58
C LEU A 196 -7.84 -5.57 -7.91
N ALA A 197 -8.29 -5.26 -9.13
CA ALA A 197 -9.68 -5.44 -9.58
C ALA A 197 -10.05 -6.90 -9.94
N LYS A 198 -9.08 -7.71 -10.35
CA LYS A 198 -9.36 -9.02 -10.98
C LYS A 198 -10.16 -9.97 -10.08
N GLY A 199 -11.37 -10.37 -10.52
CA GLY A 199 -12.25 -11.25 -9.75
C GLY A 199 -13.04 -10.55 -8.64
N VAL A 200 -13.11 -9.22 -8.67
CA VAL A 200 -13.90 -8.37 -7.77
C VAL A 200 -14.84 -7.51 -8.62
N PRO A 201 -16.07 -7.96 -8.92
CA PRO A 201 -17.02 -7.10 -9.62
C PRO A 201 -17.43 -5.90 -8.75
N ILE A 202 -17.75 -4.79 -9.40
CA ILE A 202 -18.43 -3.66 -8.77
C ILE A 202 -19.92 -3.98 -8.78
N THR A 203 -20.50 -4.09 -7.59
CA THR A 203 -21.91 -4.45 -7.36
C THR A 203 -22.56 -3.28 -6.65
N ASP A 204 -23.13 -2.35 -7.40
CA ASP A 204 -23.87 -1.21 -6.85
C ASP A 204 -25.37 -1.49 -6.87
N SER A 205 -26.10 -1.05 -5.85
CA SER A 205 -27.55 -1.26 -5.72
C SER A 205 -28.37 -0.62 -6.85
N ASP A 206 -27.81 0.38 -7.54
CA ASP A 206 -28.51 1.25 -8.48
C ASP A 206 -28.12 1.01 -9.95
N GLY A 207 -27.27 0.02 -10.24
CA GLY A 207 -26.75 -0.23 -11.59
C GLY A 207 -26.42 -1.70 -11.87
N PRO A 208 -26.15 -2.05 -13.14
CA PRO A 208 -25.68 -3.39 -13.48
C PRO A 208 -24.27 -3.64 -12.90
N ASP A 209 -24.00 -4.88 -12.51
CA ASP A 209 -22.67 -5.30 -12.09
C ASP A 209 -21.64 -4.98 -13.19
N VAL A 210 -20.54 -4.32 -12.80
CA VAL A 210 -19.42 -4.08 -13.71
C VAL A 210 -18.35 -5.14 -13.49
N GLN A 211 -17.99 -5.86 -14.55
CA GLN A 211 -17.00 -6.91 -14.45
C GLN A 211 -15.58 -6.34 -14.36
N PRO A 212 -14.66 -7.02 -13.66
CA PRO A 212 -13.26 -6.59 -13.50
C PRO A 212 -12.54 -6.19 -14.79
N ASP A 213 -12.81 -6.88 -15.90
CA ASP A 213 -12.15 -6.62 -17.18
C ASP A 213 -12.60 -5.30 -17.84
N GLU A 214 -13.72 -4.73 -17.38
CA GLU A 214 -14.29 -3.48 -17.90
C GLU A 214 -13.71 -2.24 -17.19
N TYR A 215 -13.17 -2.39 -15.98
CA TYR A 215 -12.65 -1.25 -15.19
C TYR A 215 -11.20 -1.44 -14.69
N GLY A 216 -10.70 -2.66 -14.65
CA GLY A 216 -9.36 -3.01 -14.16
C GLY A 216 -8.24 -2.39 -14.98
N GLY A 217 -7.52 -1.44 -14.38
CA GLY A 217 -6.45 -0.68 -15.03
C GLY A 217 -6.93 0.33 -16.09
N ILE A 218 -8.24 0.64 -16.13
CA ILE A 218 -8.84 1.54 -17.11
C ILE A 218 -9.30 2.81 -16.40
N TYR A 219 -8.90 3.98 -16.90
CA TYR A 219 -9.37 5.24 -16.33
C TYR A 219 -10.87 5.40 -16.52
N ARG A 220 -11.53 5.92 -15.49
CA ARG A 220 -12.98 6.12 -15.54
C ARG A 220 -13.36 7.15 -16.59
N THR A 221 -14.50 6.93 -17.20
CA THR A 221 -15.13 7.85 -18.16
C THR A 221 -16.31 8.61 -17.55
N VAL A 222 -16.73 8.22 -16.35
CA VAL A 222 -17.87 8.80 -15.62
C VAL A 222 -17.42 9.72 -14.50
N VAL A 223 -18.23 10.75 -14.23
CA VAL A 223 -18.02 11.65 -13.08
C VAL A 223 -18.35 10.87 -11.82
N VAL A 224 -17.47 10.98 -10.82
CA VAL A 224 -17.66 10.37 -9.49
C VAL A 224 -17.43 11.44 -8.43
N GLY A 225 -18.05 11.26 -7.27
CA GLY A 225 -17.92 12.15 -6.12
C GLY A 225 -18.00 11.34 -4.83
N ALA A 226 -17.43 11.90 -3.76
CA ALA A 226 -17.51 11.31 -2.42
C ALA A 226 -17.96 12.38 -1.42
N GLY A 227 -19.22 12.29 -0.97
CA GLY A 227 -19.84 13.33 -0.16
C GLY A 227 -19.86 14.67 -0.91
N THR A 228 -19.25 15.71 -0.33
CA THR A 228 -19.13 17.05 -0.94
C THR A 228 -17.87 17.21 -1.81
N THR A 229 -17.06 16.16 -1.97
CA THR A 229 -15.80 16.23 -2.72
C THR A 229 -16.05 15.93 -4.20
N ASN A 230 -15.76 16.91 -5.05
CA ASN A 230 -15.73 16.74 -6.50
C ASN A 230 -14.31 16.34 -6.93
N PHE A 231 -14.19 15.17 -7.55
CA PHE A 231 -12.92 14.71 -8.12
C PHE A 231 -12.67 15.31 -9.50
N THR A 232 -11.45 15.08 -10.02
CA THR A 232 -11.07 15.51 -11.37
C THR A 232 -12.09 15.07 -12.42
N VAL A 233 -12.50 15.95 -13.33
CA VAL A 233 -13.43 15.57 -14.41
C VAL A 233 -12.78 14.50 -15.29
N PRO A 234 -13.50 13.42 -15.70
CA PRO A 234 -12.92 12.27 -16.43
C PRO A 234 -12.00 12.64 -17.58
N LYS A 235 -12.38 13.65 -18.38
CA LYS A 235 -11.59 14.11 -19.53
C LYS A 235 -10.18 14.61 -19.17
N PHE A 236 -9.97 15.04 -17.94
CA PHE A 236 -8.69 15.56 -17.45
C PHE A 236 -7.89 14.53 -16.65
N VAL A 237 -8.48 13.37 -16.31
CA VAL A 237 -7.81 12.29 -15.56
C VAL A 237 -6.50 11.86 -16.24
N PRO A 238 -6.43 11.59 -17.57
CA PRO A 238 -5.18 11.19 -18.19
C PRO A 238 -4.07 12.23 -18.02
N ALA A 239 -4.35 13.49 -18.34
CA ALA A 239 -3.36 14.57 -18.24
C ALA A 239 -2.87 14.77 -16.79
N LYS A 240 -3.77 14.71 -15.81
CA LYS A 240 -3.41 14.84 -14.39
C LYS A 240 -2.61 13.66 -13.87
N MET A 241 -2.89 12.44 -14.35
CA MET A 241 -2.09 11.27 -14.00
C MET A 241 -0.68 11.33 -14.60
N THR A 242 -0.54 11.79 -15.85
CA THR A 242 0.77 12.03 -16.46
C THR A 242 1.57 13.06 -15.65
N GLU A 243 0.96 14.21 -15.34
CA GLU A 243 1.56 15.28 -14.53
C GLU A 243 2.04 14.76 -13.16
N MET A 244 1.18 14.03 -12.43
CA MET A 244 1.53 13.45 -11.13
C MET A 244 2.72 12.48 -11.22
N CYS A 245 2.74 11.60 -12.23
CA CYS A 245 3.82 10.61 -12.40
C CYS A 245 5.14 11.29 -12.76
N ASP A 246 5.12 12.30 -13.64
CA ASP A 246 6.30 13.05 -14.06
C ASP A 246 6.87 13.88 -12.90
N ASN A 247 6.00 14.55 -12.13
CA ASN A 247 6.38 15.29 -10.93
C ASN A 247 7.02 14.38 -9.88
N LEU A 248 6.41 13.21 -9.61
CA LEU A 248 6.97 12.23 -8.67
C LEU A 248 8.34 11.77 -9.14
N LYS A 249 8.48 11.41 -10.41
CA LYS A 249 9.75 10.97 -10.97
C LYS A 249 10.83 12.03 -10.77
N GLN A 250 10.55 13.27 -11.16
CA GLN A 250 11.48 14.37 -11.02
C GLN A 250 11.88 14.61 -9.55
N GLU A 251 10.90 14.65 -8.64
CA GLU A 251 11.14 14.85 -7.21
C GLU A 251 12.02 13.75 -6.61
N LEU A 252 11.80 12.48 -7.02
CA LEU A 252 12.61 11.36 -6.58
C LEU A 252 14.03 11.39 -7.17
N GLU A 253 14.19 11.74 -8.45
CA GLU A 253 15.51 11.91 -9.07
C GLU A 253 16.29 13.05 -8.42
N ASP A 254 15.64 14.17 -8.11
CA ASP A 254 16.23 15.31 -7.43
C ASP A 254 16.68 14.93 -6.01
N ALA A 255 15.84 14.19 -5.29
CA ALA A 255 16.15 13.66 -3.96
C ALA A 255 17.34 12.69 -3.98
N GLU A 256 17.41 11.79 -4.97
CA GLU A 256 18.52 10.86 -5.15
C GLU A 256 19.83 11.61 -5.47
N ARG A 257 19.78 12.62 -6.35
CA ARG A 257 20.95 13.47 -6.68
C ARG A 257 21.44 14.27 -5.49
N ASN A 258 20.53 14.86 -4.71
CA ASN A 258 20.84 15.70 -3.56
C ASN A 258 21.11 14.90 -2.28
N LYS A 259 20.84 13.60 -2.29
CA LYS A 259 20.92 12.73 -1.11
C LYS A 259 20.12 13.27 0.08
N ALA A 260 18.90 13.68 -0.18
CA ALA A 260 17.98 14.21 0.81
C ALA A 260 16.53 13.98 0.34
N ILE A 261 15.71 13.38 1.19
CA ILE A 261 14.28 13.18 0.94
C ILE A 261 13.54 13.21 2.27
N ASP A 262 12.36 13.80 2.26
CA ASP A 262 11.36 13.58 3.30
C ASP A 262 10.34 12.53 2.81
N PRO A 263 10.54 11.24 3.15
CA PRO A 263 9.70 10.19 2.63
C PRO A 263 8.26 10.28 3.14
N PHE A 264 8.01 10.89 4.31
CA PHE A 264 6.67 10.99 4.86
C PHE A 264 5.87 12.09 4.17
N SER A 265 6.49 13.25 3.94
CA SER A 265 5.92 14.34 3.14
C SER A 265 5.66 13.90 1.70
N THR A 266 6.67 13.40 0.98
CA THR A 266 6.54 12.93 -0.40
C THR A 266 5.47 11.83 -0.53
N ALA A 267 5.47 10.81 0.33
CA ALA A 267 4.47 9.75 0.26
C ALA A 267 3.03 10.27 0.50
N SER A 268 2.88 11.24 1.41
CA SER A 268 1.58 11.82 1.75
C SER A 268 1.06 12.72 0.63
N LYS A 269 1.93 13.54 0.02
CA LYS A 269 1.64 14.38 -1.15
C LYS A 269 1.07 13.55 -2.30
N TYR A 270 1.81 12.55 -2.78
CA TYR A 270 1.39 11.79 -3.96
C TYR A 270 0.24 10.81 -3.69
N SER A 271 0.07 10.36 -2.44
CA SER A 271 -1.15 9.62 -2.03
C SER A 271 -2.40 10.50 -2.08
N LEU A 272 -2.31 11.75 -1.60
CA LEU A 272 -3.42 12.72 -1.66
C LEU A 272 -3.70 13.17 -3.09
N GLU A 273 -2.67 13.48 -3.87
CA GLU A 273 -2.82 13.88 -5.27
C GLU A 273 -3.49 12.78 -6.08
N PHE A 274 -3.04 11.53 -5.96
CA PHE A 274 -3.66 10.38 -6.63
C PHE A 274 -5.15 10.23 -6.30
N VAL A 275 -5.53 10.33 -5.03
CA VAL A 275 -6.94 10.14 -4.64
C VAL A 275 -7.82 11.35 -4.98
N GLN A 276 -7.25 12.55 -5.11
CA GLN A 276 -7.95 13.73 -5.62
C GLN A 276 -8.17 13.65 -7.15
N ILE A 277 -7.23 13.06 -7.89
CA ILE A 277 -7.45 12.71 -9.31
C ILE A 277 -8.55 11.65 -9.42
N HIS A 278 -8.52 10.66 -8.53
CA HIS A 278 -9.48 9.55 -8.46
C HIS A 278 -9.61 8.84 -9.82
N PRO A 279 -8.53 8.28 -10.38
CA PRO A 279 -8.47 7.93 -11.80
C PRO A 279 -9.33 6.72 -12.22
N PHE A 280 -9.67 5.82 -11.29
CA PHE A 280 -10.38 4.57 -11.59
C PHE A 280 -11.83 4.63 -11.13
N MET A 281 -12.65 3.66 -11.56
CA MET A 281 -14.06 3.59 -11.17
C MET A 281 -14.24 3.12 -9.71
N ASP A 282 -13.42 2.16 -9.27
CA ASP A 282 -13.33 1.71 -7.89
C ASP A 282 -11.85 1.46 -7.53
N GLY A 283 -11.54 1.25 -6.24
CA GLY A 283 -10.21 0.84 -5.78
C GLY A 283 -9.22 1.99 -5.54
N ASN A 284 -9.63 3.24 -5.79
CA ASN A 284 -8.76 4.41 -5.64
C ASN A 284 -8.20 4.59 -4.22
N GLY A 285 -9.01 4.34 -3.18
CA GLY A 285 -8.56 4.42 -1.79
C GLY A 285 -7.47 3.38 -1.47
N ARG A 286 -7.65 2.14 -1.93
CA ARG A 286 -6.65 1.06 -1.78
C ARG A 286 -5.37 1.39 -2.55
N MET A 287 -5.50 1.86 -3.79
CA MET A 287 -4.37 2.29 -4.62
C MET A 287 -3.57 3.43 -3.97
N CYS A 288 -4.21 4.46 -3.43
CA CYS A 288 -3.50 5.59 -2.83
C CYS A 288 -2.67 5.16 -1.60
N ARG A 289 -3.22 4.27 -0.77
CA ARG A 289 -2.51 3.71 0.40
C ARG A 289 -1.38 2.75 0.01
N MET A 290 -1.52 2.02 -1.10
CA MET A 290 -0.42 1.23 -1.67
C MET A 290 0.72 2.12 -2.19
N ILE A 291 0.40 3.20 -2.92
CA ILE A 291 1.38 4.19 -3.42
C ILE A 291 2.15 4.82 -2.26
N LEU A 292 1.42 5.28 -1.22
CA LEU A 292 2.02 5.80 0.01
C LEU A 292 3.05 4.82 0.59
N ASN A 293 2.63 3.57 0.80
CA ASN A 293 3.50 2.58 1.40
C ASN A 293 4.65 2.12 0.49
N ALA A 294 4.49 2.20 -0.83
CA ALA A 294 5.59 1.91 -1.76
C ALA A 294 6.71 2.95 -1.64
N ILE A 295 6.36 4.25 -1.54
CA ILE A 295 7.32 5.34 -1.31
C ILE A 295 7.98 5.20 0.06
N LEU A 296 7.19 4.98 1.12
CA LEU A 296 7.74 4.76 2.47
C LEU A 296 8.65 3.54 2.54
N CYS A 297 8.31 2.45 1.86
CA CYS A 297 9.13 1.24 1.84
C CYS A 297 10.47 1.49 1.12
N ARG A 298 10.45 2.20 -0.02
CA ARG A 298 11.65 2.52 -0.81
C ARG A 298 12.61 3.45 -0.08
N TYR A 299 12.11 4.46 0.63
CA TYR A 299 12.95 5.55 1.15
C TYR A 299 13.07 5.60 2.67
N ALA A 300 12.12 5.04 3.42
CA ALA A 300 12.17 4.97 4.88
C ALA A 300 12.31 3.53 5.41
N GLY A 301 12.15 2.52 4.56
CA GLY A 301 12.14 1.13 5.01
C GLY A 301 11.04 0.93 6.05
N VAL A 302 9.82 1.36 5.75
CA VAL A 302 8.66 1.04 6.61
C VAL A 302 7.41 0.88 5.77
N VAL A 303 6.49 0.10 6.33
CA VAL A 303 5.09 0.07 5.90
C VAL A 303 4.25 0.53 7.08
N VAL A 304 3.34 1.45 6.84
CA VAL A 304 2.45 2.06 7.83
C VAL A 304 1.03 1.55 7.58
N PRO A 305 0.52 0.66 8.46
CA PRO A 305 -0.89 0.30 8.47
C PRO A 305 -1.76 1.51 8.85
N ILE A 306 -2.88 1.68 8.12
CA ILE A 306 -3.87 2.73 8.38
C ILE A 306 -5.25 2.06 8.41
N GLY A 307 -6.03 2.36 9.46
CA GLY A 307 -7.41 1.90 9.59
C GLY A 307 -7.55 0.48 10.16
N GLU A 308 -6.66 0.05 11.05
CA GLU A 308 -6.83 -1.23 11.76
C GLU A 308 -7.94 -1.12 12.82
N GLN A 309 -8.01 0.04 13.50
CA GLN A 309 -9.03 0.37 14.51
C GLN A 309 -10.04 1.40 13.98
N ALA A 310 -11.22 1.48 14.61
CA ALA A 310 -12.28 2.38 14.15
C ALA A 310 -11.87 3.86 14.27
N GLU A 311 -11.23 4.22 15.38
CA GLU A 311 -10.75 5.56 15.67
C GLU A 311 -9.71 6.02 14.63
N GLU A 312 -8.84 5.12 14.19
CA GLU A 312 -7.85 5.39 13.15
C GLU A 312 -8.49 5.63 11.78
N ARG A 313 -9.61 4.96 11.49
CA ARG A 313 -10.37 5.18 10.25
C ARG A 313 -11.02 6.56 10.30
N GLU A 314 -11.58 6.93 11.44
CA GLU A 314 -12.20 8.25 11.63
C GLU A 314 -11.17 9.37 11.48
N GLU A 315 -10.02 9.26 12.15
CA GLU A 315 -8.94 10.22 12.05
C GLU A 315 -8.43 10.35 10.60
N TYR A 316 -8.18 9.22 9.92
CA TYR A 316 -7.75 9.22 8.51
C TYR A 316 -8.78 9.90 7.60
N MET A 317 -10.07 9.60 7.79
CA MET A 317 -11.14 10.20 6.99
C MET A 317 -11.29 11.69 7.28
N GLN A 318 -11.07 12.13 8.52
CA GLN A 318 -11.05 13.55 8.87
C GLN A 318 -9.91 14.28 8.16
N ILE A 319 -8.68 13.76 8.24
CA ILE A 319 -7.51 14.33 7.56
C ILE A 319 -7.79 14.48 6.05
N LYS A 320 -8.35 13.46 5.41
CA LYS A 320 -8.69 13.54 3.98
C LYS A 320 -9.72 14.62 3.66
N ARG A 321 -10.75 14.78 4.48
CA ARG A 321 -11.77 15.82 4.30
C ARG A 321 -11.15 17.20 4.47
N GLU A 322 -10.34 17.39 5.51
CA GLU A 322 -9.67 18.67 5.80
C GLU A 322 -8.69 19.05 4.69
N SER A 323 -7.84 18.12 4.24
CA SER A 323 -6.93 18.35 3.11
C SER A 323 -7.67 18.69 1.82
N SER A 324 -8.87 18.14 1.60
CA SER A 324 -9.70 18.48 0.44
C SER A 324 -10.39 19.84 0.57
N GLN A 325 -10.71 20.29 1.78
CA GLN A 325 -11.47 21.52 2.03
C GLN A 325 -10.60 22.76 2.18
N LYS A 326 -9.50 22.65 2.92
CA LYS A 326 -8.70 23.79 3.34
C LYS A 326 -7.63 24.21 2.32
N MET A 327 -7.38 23.39 1.29
CA MET A 327 -6.24 23.55 0.38
C MET A 327 -4.87 23.66 1.10
N GLU A 328 -4.79 23.32 2.40
CA GLU A 328 -3.62 23.46 3.29
C GLU A 328 -2.50 22.44 2.99
N GLY A 329 -2.54 21.78 1.84
CA GLY A 329 -1.54 20.82 1.40
C GLY A 329 -1.61 19.48 2.15
N HIS A 330 -0.50 18.74 2.12
CA HIS A 330 -0.38 17.37 2.65
C HIS A 330 0.20 17.30 4.07
N GLY A 331 0.35 18.44 4.76
CA GLY A 331 1.01 18.57 6.06
C GLY A 331 0.42 17.72 7.17
N ASP A 332 -0.90 17.83 7.41
CA ASP A 332 -1.61 17.01 8.42
C ASP A 332 -1.45 15.51 8.15
N TYR A 333 -1.52 15.12 6.87
CA TYR A 333 -1.37 13.72 6.51
C TYR A 333 0.08 13.24 6.70
N ALA A 334 1.06 14.08 6.37
CA ALA A 334 2.47 13.80 6.63
C ALA A 334 2.74 13.65 8.13
N THR A 335 2.19 14.52 8.99
CA THR A 335 2.31 14.42 10.45
C THR A 335 1.72 13.10 10.96
N PHE A 336 0.51 12.75 10.51
CA PHE A 336 -0.13 11.48 10.86
C PHE A 336 0.72 10.26 10.46
N VAL A 337 1.23 10.26 9.22
CA VAL A 337 2.07 9.18 8.69
C VAL A 337 3.39 9.09 9.46
N LEU A 338 4.04 10.21 9.76
CA LEU A 338 5.28 10.28 10.53
C LEU A 338 5.11 9.72 11.94
N GLY A 339 4.03 10.07 12.63
CA GLY A 339 3.73 9.54 13.97
C GLY A 339 3.63 8.01 13.98
N ARG A 340 2.91 7.45 13.01
CA ARG A 340 2.76 5.99 12.87
C ARG A 340 4.05 5.31 12.44
N ALA A 341 4.77 5.88 11.48
CA ALA A 341 6.07 5.37 11.05
C ALA A 341 7.07 5.33 12.20
N THR A 342 7.14 6.40 12.99
CA THR A 342 8.02 6.49 14.17
C THR A 342 7.74 5.37 15.16
N ARG A 343 6.46 5.05 15.42
CA ARG A 343 6.08 3.88 16.24
C ARG A 343 6.60 2.58 15.64
N ARG A 344 6.48 2.36 14.32
CA ARG A 344 6.97 1.13 13.66
C ARG A 344 8.48 0.99 13.76
N ILE A 345 9.22 2.07 13.47
CA ILE A 345 10.68 2.10 13.56
C ILE A 345 11.13 1.78 15.00
N ARG A 346 10.43 2.34 16.00
CA ARG A 346 10.69 2.04 17.42
C ARG A 346 10.53 0.56 17.74
N GLU A 347 9.46 -0.05 17.26
CA GLU A 347 9.16 -1.47 17.49
C GLU A 347 10.20 -2.38 16.80
N MET A 348 10.60 -2.04 15.57
CA MET A 348 11.66 -2.74 14.86
C MET A 348 13.00 -2.67 15.61
N LYS A 349 13.39 -1.49 16.09
CA LYS A 349 14.58 -1.30 16.93
C LYS A 349 14.53 -2.13 18.21
N LYS A 350 13.37 -2.23 18.86
CA LYS A 350 13.20 -3.06 20.07
C LYS A 350 13.37 -4.55 19.77
N LYS A 351 12.81 -5.03 18.65
CA LYS A 351 12.96 -6.42 18.20
C LYS A 351 14.44 -6.77 17.92
N LEU A 352 15.19 -5.87 17.28
CA LEU A 352 16.63 -6.04 17.04
C LEU A 352 17.47 -6.02 18.33
N SER A 353 17.10 -5.21 19.32
CA SER A 353 17.82 -5.13 20.61
C SER A 353 17.45 -6.22 21.63
N GLY A 354 16.65 -7.23 21.24
CA GLY A 354 16.24 -8.34 22.09
C GLY A 354 15.25 -7.98 23.22
N LYS A 355 14.81 -6.72 23.33
CA LYS A 355 13.84 -6.28 24.35
C LYS A 355 12.42 -6.60 23.90
N LYS A 356 11.91 -7.79 24.25
CA LYS A 356 10.48 -8.13 24.10
C LYS A 356 9.61 -7.14 24.89
N MET A 357 8.49 -6.71 24.30
CA MET A 357 7.46 -5.95 25.01
C MET A 357 6.91 -6.79 26.17
N LYS A 358 6.92 -6.23 27.39
CA LYS A 358 5.94 -6.65 28.39
C LYS A 358 4.57 -6.18 27.86
N ALA A 359 3.65 -7.14 27.79
CA ALA A 359 2.28 -6.99 27.29
C ALA A 359 1.53 -5.87 28.03
#